data_AF-A0A1C6WT17-F1
#
_entry.id   AF-A0A1C6WT17-F1
#
_cell.length_a   1.000
_cell.length_b   1.000
_cell.length_c   1.000
_cell.angle_alpha   90.00
_cell.angle_beta   90.00
_cell.angle_gamma   90.00
#
_symmetry.space_group_name_H-M   'P 1'
#
loop_
_entity.id
_entity.type
_entity.pdbx_description
1 polymer ?
#
loop_
_entity_poly.entity_id
_entity_poly.type
_entity_poly.pdbx_seq_one_letter_code
_entity_poly.pdbx_strand_id
1 'polypeptide(L)'
;MNKGYIKVVLALLCVARYMENVAFASEYAPTPSSSNEEYKRQLSSPPKKAKQKLSSAPKKINQRAHFIPIGFKQKEYFNPIGFKQKTCLNPIECKRQLSLKAKEAKHAEYIMAEALEIAKKHAIHTDDYKPYSKRNGEIVYFKKVNDTDIGKLVFTIPNPDNYGDIVNMLWDPNGEKKFNIVFAKGSISRIYNENLVIIQQIYNGTVWNVYYHAIAHKVELSEDETAILLVSSNMNDHNKFGDTNYINTIVESANSFTPDIDSDEDIRNGKLTKLYINLMVFFIKKEANVVKITHLCSIDHLGSPTIPQDNIRTMTAYKMLNFVELRDIFKK
;
A
#
# COMPACT_ATOMS: atom_id res chain seq x y z
N MET A 1 -11.94 -40.64 -18.83
CA MET A 1 -10.91 -39.82 -18.15
C MET A 1 -11.61 -38.74 -17.33
N ASN A 2 -11.43 -38.71 -16.01
CA ASN A 2 -12.18 -37.81 -15.13
C ASN A 2 -11.71 -36.35 -15.31
N LYS A 3 -12.62 -35.42 -15.62
CA LYS A 3 -12.30 -34.00 -15.87
C LYS A 3 -11.57 -33.35 -14.69
N GLY A 4 -11.83 -33.80 -13.45
CA GLY A 4 -11.10 -33.33 -12.27
C GLY A 4 -9.62 -33.72 -12.27
N TYR A 5 -9.32 -34.95 -12.68
CA TYR A 5 -7.96 -35.49 -12.70
C TYR A 5 -7.06 -34.75 -13.71
N ILE A 6 -7.61 -34.39 -14.87
CA ILE A 6 -6.88 -33.65 -15.90
C ILE A 6 -6.44 -32.27 -15.39
N LYS A 7 -7.30 -31.58 -14.62
CA LYS A 7 -6.96 -30.26 -14.05
C LYS A 7 -5.85 -30.33 -13.01
N VAL A 8 -5.88 -31.36 -12.15
CA VAL A 8 -4.85 -31.58 -11.12
C VAL A 8 -3.49 -31.91 -11.75
N VAL A 9 -3.48 -32.78 -12.77
CA VAL A 9 -2.24 -33.14 -13.49
C VAL A 9 -1.66 -31.93 -14.23
N LEU A 10 -2.49 -31.09 -14.85
CA LEU A 10 -2.02 -29.86 -15.49
C LEU A 10 -1.39 -28.88 -14.50
N ALA A 11 -2.00 -28.71 -13.32
CA ALA A 11 -1.48 -27.83 -12.28
C ALA A 11 -0.10 -28.30 -11.77
N LEU A 12 0.08 -29.61 -11.56
CA LEU A 12 1.36 -30.19 -11.14
C LEU A 12 2.45 -30.04 -12.20
N LEU A 13 2.11 -30.23 -13.49
CA LEU A 13 3.06 -30.03 -14.60
C LEU A 13 3.49 -28.57 -14.76
N CYS A 14 2.58 -27.62 -14.51
CA CYS A 14 2.91 -26.19 -14.54
C CYS A 14 3.85 -25.78 -13.39
N VAL A 15 3.65 -26.33 -12.18
CA VAL A 15 4.55 -26.09 -11.05
C VAL A 15 5.94 -26.68 -11.33
N ALA A 16 6.03 -27.90 -11.87
CA ALA A 16 7.32 -28.51 -12.22
C ALA A 16 8.10 -27.67 -13.24
N ARG A 17 7.42 -27.18 -14.28
CA ARG A 17 8.03 -26.33 -15.31
C ARG A 17 8.44 -24.95 -14.77
N TYR A 18 7.69 -24.43 -13.80
CA TYR A 18 8.06 -23.19 -13.10
C TYR A 18 9.35 -23.36 -12.29
N MET A 19 9.50 -24.48 -11.58
CA MET A 19 10.68 -24.77 -10.76
C MET A 19 11.96 -24.95 -11.59
N GLU A 20 11.87 -25.61 -12.74
CA GLU A 20 13.01 -25.76 -13.67
C GLU A 20 13.49 -24.39 -14.17
N ASN A 21 12.57 -23.50 -14.56
CA ASN A 21 12.93 -22.15 -15.02
C ASN A 21 13.61 -21.29 -13.94
N VAL A 22 13.27 -21.49 -12.66
CA VAL A 22 13.89 -20.75 -11.55
C VAL A 22 15.28 -21.31 -11.20
N ALA A 23 15.46 -22.63 -11.25
CA ALA A 23 16.77 -23.27 -11.04
C ALA A 23 17.80 -22.82 -12.09
N PHE A 24 17.42 -22.80 -13.38
CA PHE A 24 18.29 -22.35 -14.47
C PHE A 24 18.71 -20.87 -14.37
N ALA A 25 17.89 -20.01 -13.75
CA ALA A 25 18.23 -18.61 -13.53
C ALA A 25 19.21 -18.40 -12.35
N SER A 26 19.29 -19.36 -11.42
CA SER A 26 20.12 -19.25 -10.21
C SER A 26 21.57 -19.69 -10.38
N GLU A 27 21.88 -20.52 -11.39
CA GLU A 27 23.24 -21.03 -11.66
C GLU A 27 24.20 -20.00 -12.30
N TYR A 28 23.71 -18.82 -12.71
CA TYR A 28 24.52 -17.81 -13.43
C TYR A 28 25.06 -16.66 -12.55
N ALA A 29 24.91 -16.71 -11.23
CA ALA A 29 25.44 -15.67 -10.35
C ALA A 29 26.87 -16.00 -9.87
N PRO A 30 27.90 -15.21 -10.22
CA PRO A 30 29.23 -15.40 -9.65
C PRO A 30 29.22 -14.97 -8.18
N THR A 31 29.70 -15.83 -7.29
CA THR A 31 29.98 -15.51 -5.88
C THR A 31 31.22 -14.61 -5.75
N PRO A 32 31.17 -13.50 -5.00
CA PRO A 32 32.36 -12.88 -4.44
C PRO A 32 32.48 -13.14 -2.94
N SER A 33 33.71 -13.42 -2.56
CA SER A 33 34.28 -13.77 -1.27
C SER A 33 34.20 -12.68 -0.20
N SER A 34 34.35 -13.15 1.04
CA SER A 34 34.46 -12.44 2.31
C SER A 34 35.59 -11.41 2.41
N SER A 35 35.30 -10.26 3.05
CA SER A 35 36.08 -9.64 4.14
C SER A 35 35.45 -8.30 4.50
N ASN A 36 35.38 -7.94 5.78
CA ASN A 36 35.62 -6.60 6.34
C ASN A 36 35.23 -6.59 7.83
N GLU A 37 36.15 -7.09 8.65
CA GLU A 37 36.51 -6.46 9.92
C GLU A 37 37.07 -5.07 9.63
N GLU A 38 37.04 -4.17 10.63
CA GLU A 38 37.59 -2.80 10.58
C GLU A 38 36.59 -1.66 10.25
N TYR A 39 35.62 -1.43 11.15
CA TYR A 39 35.11 -0.06 11.42
C TYR A 39 34.52 0.03 12.84
N LYS A 40 35.35 -0.27 13.85
CA LYS A 40 35.10 0.17 15.23
C LYS A 40 36.36 0.81 15.80
N ARG A 41 36.46 2.13 15.67
CA ARG A 41 37.03 3.06 16.65
C ARG A 41 36.86 4.48 16.14
N GLN A 42 36.58 5.39 17.08
CA GLN A 42 36.45 6.85 16.96
C GLN A 42 35.02 7.38 16.76
N LEU A 43 34.31 7.64 17.87
CA LEU A 43 34.19 9.01 18.40
C LEU A 43 33.44 8.98 19.76
N SER A 44 34.14 9.35 20.83
CA SER A 44 33.55 9.57 22.16
C SER A 44 34.15 10.85 22.77
N SER A 45 33.34 11.90 22.93
CA SER A 45 33.53 12.88 24.01
C SER A 45 32.32 13.85 24.13
N PRO A 46 31.95 14.29 25.36
CA PRO A 46 30.65 14.87 25.71
C PRO A 46 30.60 16.42 25.67
N PRO A 47 29.39 17.06 25.70
CA PRO A 47 29.28 18.51 25.64
C PRO A 47 29.40 19.22 27.00
N LYS A 48 30.09 20.37 27.00
CA LYS A 48 30.23 21.32 28.12
C LYS A 48 29.03 22.26 28.24
N LYS A 49 28.64 22.54 29.49
CA LYS A 49 27.66 23.56 29.92
C LYS A 49 28.25 24.97 29.90
N ALA A 50 27.44 25.97 29.54
CA ALA A 50 27.62 27.37 29.97
C ALA A 50 26.24 28.02 30.28
N LYS A 51 26.17 28.75 31.40
CA LYS A 51 25.00 29.46 31.98
C LYS A 51 24.97 30.92 31.49
N GLN A 52 23.82 31.56 31.29
CA GLN A 52 23.13 32.61 32.11
C GLN A 52 22.29 33.47 31.10
N LYS A 53 21.17 34.16 31.36
CA LYS A 53 20.55 34.77 32.55
C LYS A 53 19.09 35.17 32.22
N LEU A 54 18.23 35.30 33.22
CA LEU A 54 16.79 35.62 33.17
C LEU A 54 16.50 37.04 33.71
N SER A 55 15.62 37.82 33.05
CA SER A 55 14.72 38.87 33.60
C SER A 55 13.93 39.48 32.41
N SER A 56 12.66 39.89 32.40
CA SER A 56 11.58 40.14 33.39
C SER A 56 10.27 40.36 32.60
N ALA A 57 9.11 39.98 33.15
CA ALA A 57 7.76 40.18 32.58
C ALA A 57 7.15 41.57 32.96
N PRO A 58 5.86 41.90 32.68
CA PRO A 58 5.12 42.01 31.40
C PRO A 58 4.41 43.39 31.24
N LYS A 59 3.87 43.71 30.05
CA LYS A 59 2.93 44.84 29.83
C LYS A 59 1.58 44.35 29.27
N LYS A 60 0.49 44.70 29.95
CA LYS A 60 -0.92 44.60 29.51
C LYS A 60 -1.32 45.81 28.68
N ILE A 61 -2.11 45.65 27.60
CA ILE A 61 -3.12 46.63 27.13
C ILE A 61 -4.36 45.88 26.57
N ASN A 62 -5.50 46.54 26.74
CA ASN A 62 -6.89 46.10 26.72
C ASN A 62 -7.57 45.90 25.35
N GLN A 63 -8.73 45.26 25.43
CA GLN A 63 -9.81 45.04 24.46
C GLN A 63 -10.35 46.30 23.75
N ARG A 64 -10.78 46.15 22.48
CA ARG A 64 -12.11 46.62 22.00
C ARG A 64 -12.53 46.04 20.62
N ALA A 65 -13.70 45.40 20.66
CA ALA A 65 -14.86 45.38 19.75
C ALA A 65 -14.74 45.20 18.21
N HIS A 66 -15.47 44.15 17.77
CA HIS A 66 -16.35 44.02 16.60
C HIS A 66 -15.87 44.44 15.19
N PHE A 67 -15.83 43.46 14.28
CA PHE A 67 -16.57 43.49 13.00
C PHE A 67 -16.77 42.05 12.50
N ILE A 68 -18.03 41.66 12.27
CA ILE A 68 -18.44 40.43 11.57
C ILE A 68 -18.57 40.77 10.08
N PRO A 69 -17.93 40.04 9.15
CA PRO A 69 -18.40 39.95 7.78
C PRO A 69 -19.17 38.63 7.59
N ILE A 70 -20.49 38.77 7.49
CA ILE A 70 -21.38 37.78 6.88
C ILE A 70 -21.05 37.78 5.38
N GLY A 71 -20.73 36.61 4.82
CA GLY A 71 -20.47 36.47 3.39
C GLY A 71 -19.89 35.15 2.94
N PHE A 72 -20.33 34.01 3.51
CA PHE A 72 -20.03 32.70 2.91
C PHE A 72 -20.87 32.55 1.62
N LYS A 73 -20.30 32.99 0.49
CA LYS A 73 -20.79 32.57 -0.82
C LYS A 73 -20.41 31.10 -1.02
N GLN A 74 -21.44 30.28 -1.14
CA GLN A 74 -21.41 28.88 -1.57
C GLN A 74 -20.51 28.77 -2.82
N LYS A 75 -19.34 28.12 -2.70
CA LYS A 75 -18.55 27.72 -3.88
C LYS A 75 -19.08 26.39 -4.38
N GLU A 76 -19.36 26.38 -5.67
CA GLU A 76 -20.02 25.34 -6.44
C GLU A 76 -19.34 23.98 -6.28
N TYR A 77 -20.16 22.96 -6.04
CA TYR A 77 -19.74 21.57 -6.08
C TYR A 77 -19.38 21.21 -7.53
N PHE A 78 -18.15 20.76 -7.73
CA PHE A 78 -17.73 20.08 -8.95
C PHE A 78 -18.63 18.83 -9.11
N ASN A 79 -19.42 18.78 -10.18
CA ASN A 79 -20.19 17.59 -10.57
C ASN A 79 -19.36 16.79 -11.58
N PRO A 80 -18.83 15.60 -11.24
CA PRO A 80 -18.38 14.67 -12.26
C PRO A 80 -19.61 14.10 -12.96
N ILE A 81 -19.67 14.32 -14.27
CA ILE A 81 -20.67 13.76 -15.17
C ILE A 81 -20.62 12.24 -15.05
N GLY A 82 -21.65 11.63 -14.46
CA GLY A 82 -21.79 10.16 -14.35
C GLY A 82 -22.50 9.63 -13.10
N PHE A 83 -22.67 10.43 -12.05
CA PHE A 83 -23.47 10.00 -10.90
C PHE A 83 -24.97 10.17 -11.22
N LYS A 84 -25.67 9.07 -11.49
CA LYS A 84 -27.12 9.03 -11.26
C LYS A 84 -27.32 9.15 -9.75
N GLN A 85 -27.36 10.39 -9.26
CA GLN A 85 -27.77 10.69 -7.89
C GLN A 85 -29.20 10.14 -7.76
N LYS A 86 -29.34 9.02 -7.05
CA LYS A 86 -30.64 8.47 -6.70
C LYS A 86 -31.33 9.57 -5.90
N THR A 87 -32.32 10.21 -6.50
CA THR A 87 -33.08 11.30 -5.89
C THR A 87 -33.57 10.84 -4.53
N CYS A 88 -33.05 11.43 -3.46
CA CYS A 88 -33.43 11.07 -2.11
C CYS A 88 -34.82 11.64 -1.84
N LEU A 89 -35.84 10.80 -1.98
CA LEU A 89 -37.26 11.16 -1.76
C LEU A 89 -37.60 11.44 -0.29
N ASN A 90 -36.68 11.18 0.67
CA ASN A 90 -36.90 11.39 2.11
C ASN A 90 -35.67 12.06 2.79
N PRO A 91 -35.82 13.28 3.35
CA PRO A 91 -34.74 14.00 4.04
C PRO A 91 -34.13 13.29 5.25
N ILE A 92 -34.92 12.50 6.00
CA ILE A 92 -34.44 11.75 7.18
C ILE A 92 -33.47 10.66 6.74
N GLU A 93 -33.82 9.93 5.67
CA GLU A 93 -32.98 8.86 5.13
C GLU A 93 -31.67 9.41 4.57
N CYS A 94 -31.73 10.56 3.89
CA CYS A 94 -30.53 11.26 3.42
C CYS A 94 -29.59 11.63 4.58
N LYS A 95 -30.12 12.24 5.65
CA LYS A 95 -29.34 12.60 6.84
C LYS A 95 -28.72 11.38 7.52
N ARG A 96 -29.45 10.26 7.59
CA ARG A 96 -28.96 8.99 8.12
C ARG A 96 -27.80 8.43 7.28
N GLN A 97 -27.95 8.38 5.97
CA GLN A 97 -26.90 7.90 5.05
C GLN A 97 -25.63 8.76 5.11
N LEU A 98 -25.77 10.09 5.17
CA LEU A 98 -24.63 10.99 5.34
C LEU A 98 -23.90 10.74 6.67
N SER A 99 -24.63 10.52 7.75
CA SER A 99 -24.03 10.20 9.06
C SER A 99 -23.28 8.87 9.04
N LEU A 100 -23.82 7.83 8.40
CA LEU A 100 -23.16 6.54 8.26
C LEU A 100 -21.87 6.66 7.44
N LYS A 101 -21.91 7.35 6.30
CA LYS A 101 -20.71 7.61 5.49
C LYS A 101 -19.64 8.37 6.26
N ALA A 102 -20.03 9.37 7.06
CA ALA A 102 -19.09 10.13 7.88
C ALA A 102 -18.46 9.28 8.99
N LYS A 103 -19.23 8.37 9.62
CA LYS A 103 -18.69 7.44 10.63
C LYS A 103 -17.71 6.45 10.00
N GLU A 104 -18.05 5.91 8.84
CA GLU A 104 -17.19 4.99 8.09
C GLU A 104 -15.89 5.67 7.66
N ALA A 105 -15.95 6.90 7.15
CA ALA A 105 -14.77 7.70 6.77
C ALA A 105 -13.82 7.91 7.96
N LYS A 106 -14.35 8.31 9.13
CA LYS A 106 -13.55 8.48 10.36
C LYS A 106 -12.90 7.18 10.82
N HIS A 107 -13.59 6.06 10.64
CA HIS A 107 -13.03 4.75 10.97
C HIS A 107 -11.89 4.39 10.00
N ALA A 108 -12.05 4.63 8.70
CA ALA A 108 -10.99 4.47 7.73
C ALA A 108 -9.77 5.36 8.05
N GLU A 109 -9.96 6.64 8.43
CA GLU A 109 -8.88 7.53 8.87
C GLU A 109 -8.12 6.97 10.07
N TYR A 110 -8.83 6.45 11.08
CA TYR A 110 -8.23 5.83 12.25
C TYR A 110 -7.34 4.63 11.90
N ILE A 111 -7.82 3.76 11.01
CA ILE A 111 -7.08 2.57 10.53
C ILE A 111 -5.81 2.99 9.80
N MET A 112 -5.91 3.99 8.93
CA MET A 112 -4.76 4.44 8.14
C MET A 112 -3.72 5.20 8.98
N ALA A 113 -4.14 5.84 10.08
CA ALA A 113 -3.21 6.41 11.06
C ALA A 113 -2.41 5.32 11.79
N GLU A 114 -3.05 4.23 12.22
CA GLU A 114 -2.34 3.07 12.79
C GLU A 114 -1.36 2.47 11.78
N ALA A 115 -1.83 2.23 10.55
CA ALA A 115 -1.03 1.66 9.48
C ALA A 115 0.23 2.51 9.18
N LEU A 116 0.11 3.83 9.19
CA LEU A 116 1.23 4.74 9.00
C LEU A 116 2.27 4.65 10.12
N GLU A 117 1.83 4.56 11.37
CA GLU A 117 2.75 4.42 12.51
C GLU A 117 3.48 3.08 12.51
N ILE A 118 2.80 1.99 12.12
CA ILE A 118 3.43 0.68 11.90
C ILE A 118 4.46 0.77 10.77
N ALA A 119 4.07 1.36 9.63
CA ALA A 119 4.92 1.47 8.45
C ALA A 119 6.20 2.29 8.72
N LYS A 120 6.08 3.41 9.44
CA LYS A 120 7.24 4.23 9.85
C LYS A 120 8.25 3.43 10.65
N LYS A 121 7.80 2.60 11.61
CA LYS A 121 8.69 1.73 12.39
C LYS A 121 9.48 0.76 11.50
N HIS A 122 8.81 0.15 10.52
CA HIS A 122 9.43 -0.78 9.57
C HIS A 122 10.33 -0.10 8.51
N ALA A 123 10.14 1.20 8.27
CA ALA A 123 10.97 1.96 7.33
C ALA A 123 12.38 2.26 7.86
N ILE A 124 12.58 2.39 9.18
CA ILE A 124 13.80 2.93 9.81
C ILE A 124 15.09 2.18 9.43
N HIS A 125 15.14 0.86 9.60
CA HIS A 125 16.32 0.05 9.32
C HIS A 125 15.95 -1.28 8.67
N THR A 126 16.94 -2.02 8.18
CA THR A 126 16.76 -3.31 7.51
C THR A 126 17.47 -4.44 8.28
N ASP A 127 18.08 -4.12 9.43
CA ASP A 127 19.01 -4.97 10.19
C ASP A 127 18.39 -6.29 10.68
N ASP A 128 17.09 -6.29 10.92
CA ASP A 128 16.30 -7.45 11.35
C ASP A 128 15.53 -8.12 10.20
N TYR A 129 15.77 -7.70 8.96
CA TYR A 129 15.24 -8.34 7.77
C TYR A 129 16.30 -9.24 7.13
N LYS A 130 15.85 -10.34 6.53
CA LYS A 130 16.71 -11.28 5.79
C LYS A 130 16.57 -11.06 4.29
N PRO A 131 17.67 -10.98 3.52
CA PRO A 131 17.59 -10.91 2.06
C PRO A 131 16.94 -12.17 1.52
N TYR A 132 16.14 -12.02 0.47
CA TYR A 132 15.39 -13.14 -0.13
C TYR A 132 15.56 -13.24 -1.65
N SER A 133 15.38 -12.15 -2.37
CA SER A 133 15.47 -12.13 -3.84
C SER A 133 16.18 -10.88 -4.33
N LYS A 134 16.94 -11.00 -5.42
CA LYS A 134 17.66 -9.88 -6.06
C LYS A 134 17.35 -9.82 -7.56
N ARG A 135 16.95 -8.65 -8.05
CA ARG A 135 16.72 -8.39 -9.49
C ARG A 135 17.05 -6.93 -9.80
N ASN A 136 17.65 -6.67 -10.95
CA ASN A 136 18.04 -5.32 -11.40
C ASN A 136 18.86 -4.53 -10.35
N GLY A 137 19.73 -5.23 -9.62
CA GLY A 137 20.56 -4.64 -8.56
C GLY A 137 19.85 -4.45 -7.21
N GLU A 138 18.52 -4.55 -7.17
CA GLU A 138 17.72 -4.35 -5.95
C GLU A 138 17.42 -5.66 -5.23
N ILE A 139 17.38 -5.61 -3.90
CA ILE A 139 17.14 -6.76 -3.04
C ILE A 139 15.81 -6.56 -2.29
N VAL A 140 14.95 -7.58 -2.35
CA VAL A 140 13.79 -7.70 -1.46
C VAL A 140 14.23 -8.44 -0.21
N TYR A 141 13.93 -7.84 0.94
CA TYR A 141 14.17 -8.42 2.25
C TYR A 141 12.85 -8.79 2.92
N PHE A 142 12.83 -9.82 3.76
CA PHE A 142 11.65 -10.21 4.54
C PHE A 142 11.95 -10.31 6.03
N LYS A 143 10.92 -10.01 6.81
CA LYS A 143 10.86 -10.25 8.26
C LYS A 143 9.48 -10.85 8.60
N LYS A 144 9.40 -11.63 9.69
CA LYS A 144 8.13 -12.05 10.28
C LYS A 144 7.64 -11.05 11.35
N VAL A 145 6.36 -10.74 11.32
CA VAL A 145 5.62 -9.94 12.29
C VAL A 145 4.31 -10.67 12.56
N ASN A 146 4.08 -11.14 13.79
CA ASN A 146 2.91 -11.93 14.15
C ASN A 146 2.69 -13.13 13.19
N ASP A 147 3.77 -13.89 12.95
CA ASP A 147 3.84 -15.01 11.99
C ASP A 147 3.64 -14.67 10.49
N THR A 148 3.25 -13.44 10.18
CA THR A 148 3.05 -12.91 8.83
C THR A 148 4.32 -12.28 8.28
N ASP A 149 4.63 -12.56 7.02
CA ASP A 149 5.80 -11.96 6.36
C ASP A 149 5.50 -10.52 5.92
N ILE A 150 6.46 -9.62 6.18
CA ILE A 150 6.52 -8.27 5.63
C ILE A 150 7.80 -8.14 4.79
N GLY A 151 7.61 -7.80 3.52
CA GLY A 151 8.67 -7.49 2.57
C GLY A 151 9.09 -6.03 2.66
N LYS A 152 10.38 -5.77 2.43
CA LYS A 152 10.96 -4.43 2.30
C LYS A 152 11.84 -4.37 1.06
N LEU A 153 11.67 -3.32 0.27
CA LEU A 153 12.43 -2.99 -0.92
C LEU A 153 12.74 -1.49 -0.89
N VAL A 154 14.00 -1.12 -1.08
CA VAL A 154 14.41 0.28 -1.16
C VAL A 154 15.12 0.47 -2.49
N PHE A 155 14.70 1.46 -3.27
CA PHE A 155 15.33 1.78 -4.54
C PHE A 155 15.20 3.28 -4.83
N THR A 156 16.03 3.77 -5.74
CA THR A 156 16.05 5.19 -6.16
C THR A 156 15.69 5.33 -7.63
N ILE A 157 15.01 6.42 -7.97
CA ILE A 157 14.73 6.85 -9.35
C ILE A 157 15.50 8.16 -9.58
N PRO A 158 16.25 8.30 -10.69
CA PRO A 158 16.98 9.53 -10.97
C PRO A 158 16.03 10.70 -11.24
N ASN A 159 16.59 11.91 -11.19
CA ASN A 159 15.90 13.17 -11.44
C ASN A 159 14.81 13.46 -10.38
N PRO A 160 15.09 14.33 -9.40
CA PRO A 160 14.17 14.62 -8.29
C PRO A 160 12.90 15.36 -8.75
N ASP A 161 12.87 15.93 -9.95
CA ASP A 161 11.70 16.62 -10.49
C ASP A 161 10.57 15.63 -10.86
N ASN A 162 10.91 14.35 -11.03
CA ASN A 162 9.92 13.28 -11.23
C ASN A 162 9.10 12.97 -9.97
N TYR A 163 9.41 13.56 -8.81
CA TYR A 163 8.74 13.29 -7.54
C TYR A 163 7.21 13.35 -7.64
N GLY A 164 6.67 14.45 -8.18
CA GLY A 164 5.22 14.63 -8.32
C GLY A 164 4.58 13.58 -9.25
N ASP A 165 5.24 13.27 -10.36
CA ASP A 165 4.73 12.30 -11.32
C ASP A 165 4.77 10.86 -10.79
N ILE A 166 5.78 10.52 -10.00
CA ILE A 166 5.87 9.24 -9.30
C ILE A 166 4.75 9.11 -8.27
N VAL A 167 4.52 10.14 -7.44
CA VAL A 167 3.40 10.17 -6.48
C VAL A 167 2.07 10.00 -7.20
N ASN A 168 1.85 10.74 -8.29
CA ASN A 168 0.62 10.66 -9.08
C ASN A 168 0.42 9.28 -9.71
N MET A 169 1.49 8.67 -10.24
CA MET A 169 1.42 7.34 -10.83
C MET A 169 1.12 6.26 -9.77
N LEU A 170 1.74 6.32 -8.59
CA LEU A 170 1.49 5.36 -7.53
C LEU A 170 0.12 5.54 -6.86
N TRP A 171 -0.44 6.76 -6.88
CA TRP A 171 -1.77 7.05 -6.35
C TRP A 171 -2.91 6.65 -7.32
N ASP A 172 -2.66 6.70 -8.63
CA ASP A 172 -3.63 6.29 -9.64
C ASP A 172 -3.95 4.79 -9.51
N PRO A 173 -5.23 4.39 -9.29
CA PRO A 173 -5.62 2.98 -9.26
C PRO A 173 -5.20 2.19 -10.50
N ASN A 174 -4.98 2.85 -11.65
CA ASN A 174 -4.51 2.26 -12.90
C ASN A 174 -3.03 2.55 -13.23
N GLY A 175 -2.28 3.18 -12.32
CA GLY A 175 -0.88 3.54 -12.55
C GLY A 175 0.02 2.35 -12.87
N GLU A 176 -0.22 1.21 -12.20
CA GLU A 176 0.51 -0.04 -12.44
C GLU A 176 0.40 -0.52 -13.90
N LYS A 177 -0.67 -0.17 -14.63
CA LYS A 177 -0.86 -0.58 -16.03
C LYS A 177 0.32 -0.21 -16.96
N LYS A 178 1.07 0.83 -16.60
CA LYS A 178 2.19 1.34 -17.41
C LYS A 178 3.42 0.45 -17.37
N PHE A 179 3.59 -0.38 -16.34
CA PHE A 179 4.79 -1.21 -16.14
C PHE A 179 4.49 -2.65 -15.72
N ASN A 180 3.27 -2.95 -15.27
CA ASN A 180 2.88 -4.26 -14.81
C ASN A 180 2.01 -4.98 -15.85
N ILE A 181 2.60 -5.88 -16.64
CA ILE A 181 1.91 -6.59 -17.72
C ILE A 181 0.74 -7.48 -17.26
N VAL A 182 0.73 -7.89 -15.99
CA VAL A 182 -0.37 -8.69 -15.43
C VAL A 182 -1.47 -7.82 -14.81
N PHE A 183 -1.28 -6.51 -14.72
CA PHE A 183 -2.33 -5.60 -14.24
C PHE A 183 -3.46 -5.54 -15.26
N ALA A 184 -4.69 -5.83 -14.83
CA ALA A 184 -5.86 -5.83 -15.70
C ALA A 184 -6.63 -4.49 -15.59
N LYS A 185 -7.04 -4.14 -14.36
CA LYS A 185 -7.94 -3.00 -14.12
C LYS A 185 -7.83 -2.53 -12.67
N GLY A 186 -7.90 -1.22 -12.47
CA GLY A 186 -8.11 -0.59 -11.18
C GLY A 186 -9.34 0.32 -11.19
N SER A 187 -10.06 0.39 -10.08
CA SER A 187 -11.21 1.28 -9.91
C SER A 187 -11.30 1.79 -8.47
N ILE A 188 -12.03 2.91 -8.29
CA ILE A 188 -12.37 3.43 -6.98
C ILE A 188 -13.76 2.91 -6.62
N SER A 189 -13.84 2.07 -5.60
CA SER A 189 -15.10 1.52 -5.09
C SER A 189 -15.81 2.47 -4.14
N ARG A 190 -15.06 3.33 -3.43
CA ARG A 190 -15.63 4.31 -2.49
C ARG A 190 -14.72 5.52 -2.33
N ILE A 191 -15.30 6.71 -2.26
CA ILE A 191 -14.58 7.96 -2.01
C ILE A 191 -14.99 8.51 -0.65
N TYR A 192 -14.04 8.69 0.27
CA TYR A 192 -14.25 9.43 1.51
C TYR A 192 -13.80 10.88 1.36
N ASN A 193 -12.61 11.07 0.78
CA ASN A 193 -12.08 12.36 0.33
C ASN A 193 -11.05 12.13 -0.80
N GLU A 194 -10.40 13.19 -1.27
CA GLU A 194 -9.43 13.15 -2.39
C GLU A 194 -8.18 12.30 -2.12
N ASN A 195 -7.85 12.08 -0.85
CA ASN A 195 -6.67 11.36 -0.39
C ASN A 195 -7.01 10.06 0.34
N LEU A 196 -8.29 9.72 0.51
CA LEU A 196 -8.75 8.53 1.24
C LEU A 196 -9.93 7.90 0.51
N VAL A 197 -9.69 6.70 -0.02
CA VAL A 197 -10.63 5.98 -0.87
C VAL A 197 -10.58 4.48 -0.54
N ILE A 198 -11.57 3.72 -1.02
CA ILE A 198 -11.42 2.26 -1.20
C ILE A 198 -11.21 2.03 -2.68
N ILE A 199 -10.13 1.33 -3.01
CA ILE A 199 -9.83 0.90 -4.38
C ILE A 199 -10.09 -0.59 -4.55
N GLN A 200 -10.31 -0.98 -5.79
CA GLN A 200 -10.28 -2.35 -6.27
C GLN A 200 -9.17 -2.46 -7.31
N GLN A 201 -8.35 -3.50 -7.24
CA GLN A 201 -7.40 -3.82 -8.30
C GLN A 201 -7.52 -5.30 -8.70
N ILE A 202 -7.48 -5.55 -10.01
CA ILE A 202 -7.60 -6.85 -10.64
C ILE A 202 -6.33 -7.14 -11.43
N TYR A 203 -5.82 -8.36 -11.29
CA TYR A 203 -4.63 -8.86 -11.98
C TYR A 203 -4.96 -10.16 -12.71
N ASN A 204 -4.44 -10.28 -13.93
CA ASN A 204 -4.48 -11.50 -14.71
C ASN A 204 -3.42 -12.47 -14.20
N GLY A 205 -3.84 -13.56 -13.57
CA GLY A 205 -2.92 -14.62 -13.19
C GLY A 205 -2.84 -15.69 -14.27
N THR A 206 -1.82 -16.55 -14.18
CA THR A 206 -1.61 -17.64 -15.12
C THR A 206 -2.69 -18.73 -14.99
N VAL A 207 -3.20 -18.94 -13.78
CA VAL A 207 -4.20 -19.98 -13.47
C VAL A 207 -5.55 -19.35 -13.11
N TRP A 208 -5.54 -18.32 -12.27
CA TRP A 208 -6.74 -17.60 -11.85
C TRP A 208 -6.44 -16.11 -11.86
N ASN A 209 -7.42 -15.32 -12.26
CA ASN A 209 -7.35 -13.87 -12.05
C ASN A 209 -7.58 -13.58 -10.57
N VAL A 210 -6.81 -12.63 -10.04
CA VAL A 210 -6.84 -12.25 -8.63
C VAL A 210 -7.30 -10.81 -8.47
N TYR A 211 -7.90 -10.51 -7.33
CA TYR A 211 -8.31 -9.15 -7.00
C TYR A 211 -8.16 -8.87 -5.51
N TYR A 212 -8.15 -7.59 -5.16
CA TYR A 212 -8.30 -7.16 -3.78
C TYR A 212 -9.09 -5.86 -3.70
N HIS A 213 -9.64 -5.61 -2.51
CA HIS A 213 -10.10 -4.30 -2.07
C HIS A 213 -9.20 -3.80 -0.94
N ALA A 214 -8.85 -2.52 -0.97
CA ALA A 214 -8.06 -1.90 0.09
C ALA A 214 -8.48 -0.45 0.31
N ILE A 215 -8.45 -0.01 1.57
CA ILE A 215 -8.42 1.41 1.91
C ILE A 215 -7.08 1.94 1.41
N ALA A 216 -7.10 2.94 0.55
CA ALA A 216 -5.91 3.64 0.08
C ALA A 216 -5.87 5.04 0.69
N HIS A 217 -4.73 5.43 1.27
CA HIS A 217 -4.52 6.75 1.82
C HIS A 217 -3.21 7.37 1.31
N LYS A 218 -3.30 8.57 0.75
CA LYS A 218 -2.14 9.42 0.42
C LYS A 218 -1.93 10.43 1.54
N VAL A 219 -0.75 10.47 2.11
CA VAL A 219 -0.38 11.32 3.24
C VAL A 219 0.87 12.11 2.89
N GLU A 220 0.77 13.43 2.91
CA GLU A 220 1.93 14.31 2.85
C GLU A 220 2.61 14.32 4.23
N LEU A 221 3.85 13.84 4.31
CA LEU A 221 4.64 13.79 5.55
C LEU A 221 5.50 15.04 5.71
N SER A 222 5.96 15.59 4.59
CA SER A 222 6.63 16.88 4.45
C SER A 222 6.53 17.34 2.99
N GLU A 223 7.05 18.54 2.69
CA GLU A 223 7.14 19.07 1.32
C GLU A 223 7.85 18.10 0.35
N ASP A 224 8.84 17.35 0.87
CA ASP A 224 9.67 16.43 0.11
C ASP A 224 9.33 14.94 0.34
N GLU A 225 8.29 14.61 1.11
CA GLU A 225 8.00 13.22 1.45
C GLU A 225 6.50 12.92 1.49
N THR A 226 6.08 11.93 0.70
CA THR A 226 4.70 11.43 0.65
C THR A 226 4.68 9.94 0.99
N ALA A 227 3.70 9.53 1.79
CA ALA A 227 3.35 8.13 1.97
C ALA A 227 2.07 7.77 1.21
N ILE A 228 2.07 6.66 0.49
CA ILE A 228 0.85 6.03 -0.05
C ILE A 228 0.70 4.68 0.63
N LEU A 229 -0.43 4.47 1.29
CA LEU A 229 -0.70 3.29 2.10
C LEU A 229 -1.94 2.56 1.58
N LEU A 230 -1.89 1.24 1.54
CA LEU A 230 -3.01 0.36 1.23
C LEU A 230 -3.18 -0.67 2.35
N VAL A 231 -4.41 -0.81 2.84
CA VAL A 231 -4.80 -1.77 3.89
C VAL A 231 -6.13 -2.41 3.54
N SER A 232 -6.15 -3.74 3.44
CA SER A 232 -7.38 -4.52 3.30
C SER A 232 -7.99 -4.82 4.67
N SER A 233 -9.31 -4.97 4.66
CA SER A 233 -10.12 -5.43 5.79
C SER A 233 -11.12 -6.50 5.31
N ASN A 234 -11.94 -7.03 6.20
CA ASN A 234 -13.00 -7.98 5.86
C ASN A 234 -14.22 -7.29 5.20
N MET A 235 -13.99 -6.57 4.10
CA MET A 235 -15.03 -5.88 3.34
C MET A 235 -15.97 -6.87 2.66
N ASN A 236 -17.27 -6.61 2.70
CA ASN A 236 -18.28 -7.40 1.99
C ASN A 236 -18.33 -6.97 0.52
N ASP A 237 -17.79 -7.79 -0.37
CA ASP A 237 -17.78 -7.60 -1.82
C ASP A 237 -18.84 -8.45 -2.55
N HIS A 238 -19.71 -9.13 -1.80
CA HIS A 238 -20.77 -10.02 -2.29
C HIS A 238 -20.25 -11.17 -3.17
N ASN A 239 -19.02 -11.63 -2.96
CA ASN A 239 -18.50 -12.82 -3.64
C ASN A 239 -19.25 -14.09 -3.17
N LYS A 240 -19.85 -14.81 -4.12
CA LYS A 240 -20.65 -16.03 -3.86
C LYS A 240 -19.90 -17.18 -3.18
N PHE A 241 -18.57 -17.24 -3.25
CA PHE A 241 -17.78 -18.41 -2.84
C PHE A 241 -16.84 -18.18 -1.64
N GLY A 242 -16.86 -17.01 -0.99
CA GLY A 242 -15.87 -16.72 0.04
C GLY A 242 -16.32 -15.76 1.14
N ASP A 243 -16.85 -16.33 2.22
CA ASP A 243 -17.03 -15.70 3.55
C ASP A 243 -15.95 -16.21 4.54
N THR A 244 -14.68 -16.26 4.14
CA THR A 244 -13.62 -16.41 5.16
C THR A 244 -13.46 -15.07 5.86
N ASN A 245 -13.72 -15.06 7.17
CA ASN A 245 -13.45 -13.91 8.03
C ASN A 245 -11.95 -13.61 8.00
N TYR A 246 -11.53 -12.76 7.07
CA TYR A 246 -10.15 -12.32 6.98
C TYR A 246 -9.80 -11.50 8.21
N ILE A 247 -8.61 -11.76 8.76
CA ILE A 247 -8.03 -11.02 9.86
C ILE A 247 -6.71 -10.44 9.36
N ASN A 248 -6.61 -9.12 9.35
CA ASN A 248 -5.37 -8.40 9.14
C ASN A 248 -4.49 -8.54 10.39
N THR A 249 -3.38 -9.27 10.25
CA THR A 249 -2.45 -9.57 11.36
C THR A 249 -1.44 -8.45 11.62
N ILE A 250 -1.38 -7.44 10.74
CA ILE A 250 -0.44 -6.32 10.83
C ILE A 250 -1.15 -5.07 11.34
N VAL A 251 -2.29 -4.71 10.74
CA VAL A 251 -3.09 -3.52 11.10
C VAL A 251 -4.36 -3.99 11.80
N GLU A 252 -4.31 -4.11 13.12
CA GLU A 252 -5.37 -4.78 13.89
C GLU A 252 -6.70 -4.02 13.86
N SER A 253 -6.67 -2.68 13.82
CA SER A 253 -7.91 -1.88 13.77
C SER A 253 -8.75 -2.16 12.52
N ALA A 254 -8.13 -2.61 11.42
CA ALA A 254 -8.80 -2.95 10.17
C ALA A 254 -9.80 -4.11 10.34
N ASN A 255 -9.62 -4.96 11.36
CA ASN A 255 -10.47 -6.13 11.61
C ASN A 255 -11.91 -5.78 11.99
N SER A 256 -12.15 -4.54 12.45
CA SER A 256 -13.48 -4.04 12.78
C SER A 256 -14.15 -3.26 11.64
N PHE A 257 -13.49 -3.17 10.48
CA PHE A 257 -13.94 -2.38 9.34
C PHE A 257 -14.48 -3.25 8.22
N THR A 258 -15.80 -3.40 8.16
CA THR A 258 -16.48 -4.30 7.22
C THR A 258 -17.49 -3.54 6.36
N PRO A 259 -17.07 -2.54 5.56
CA PRO A 259 -17.98 -1.84 4.66
C PRO A 259 -18.51 -2.78 3.58
N ASP A 260 -19.71 -2.46 3.09
CA ASP A 260 -20.33 -3.10 1.93
C ASP A 260 -19.83 -2.44 0.64
N ILE A 261 -19.36 -3.23 -0.32
CA ILE A 261 -18.72 -2.77 -1.55
C ILE A 261 -19.50 -3.25 -2.78
N ASP A 262 -19.91 -2.30 -3.61
CA ASP A 262 -20.43 -2.60 -4.95
C ASP A 262 -19.28 -3.03 -5.86
N SER A 263 -19.12 -4.34 -6.00
CA SER A 263 -17.98 -4.98 -6.67
C SER A 263 -18.35 -5.46 -8.07
N ASP A 264 -17.37 -5.61 -8.96
CA ASP A 264 -17.62 -6.04 -10.34
C ASP A 264 -18.37 -7.41 -10.41
N GLU A 265 -19.15 -7.62 -11.47
CA GLU A 265 -19.99 -8.82 -11.60
C GLU A 265 -19.19 -10.14 -11.53
N ASP A 266 -17.98 -10.15 -12.08
CA ASP A 266 -17.08 -11.31 -12.02
C ASP A 266 -16.62 -11.62 -10.59
N ILE A 267 -16.49 -10.61 -9.72
CA ILE A 267 -16.22 -10.77 -8.29
C ILE A 267 -17.44 -11.37 -7.60
N ARG A 268 -18.62 -10.78 -7.81
CA ARG A 268 -19.87 -11.29 -7.20
C ARG A 268 -20.19 -12.70 -7.65
N ASN A 269 -19.86 -13.05 -8.89
CA ASN A 269 -20.00 -14.39 -9.44
C ASN A 269 -18.89 -15.35 -8.99
N GLY A 270 -17.90 -14.87 -8.22
CA GLY A 270 -16.80 -15.65 -7.67
C GLY A 270 -15.87 -16.24 -8.74
N LYS A 271 -15.70 -15.54 -9.87
CA LYS A 271 -14.78 -15.93 -10.95
C LYS A 271 -13.32 -15.53 -10.67
N LEU A 272 -13.12 -14.59 -9.74
CA LEU A 272 -11.80 -14.08 -9.35
C LEU A 272 -11.44 -14.59 -7.95
N THR A 273 -10.16 -14.81 -7.71
CA THR A 273 -9.63 -15.20 -6.39
C THR A 273 -9.27 -13.95 -5.59
N LYS A 274 -9.77 -13.84 -4.36
CA LYS A 274 -9.53 -12.69 -3.49
C LYS A 274 -8.17 -12.81 -2.80
N LEU A 275 -7.43 -11.71 -2.76
CA LEU A 275 -6.22 -11.54 -1.95
C LEU A 275 -6.48 -10.38 -0.99
N TYR A 276 -5.66 -10.28 0.06
CA TYR A 276 -5.75 -9.20 1.02
C TYR A 276 -4.39 -8.55 1.22
N ILE A 277 -4.38 -7.22 1.21
CA ILE A 277 -3.20 -6.43 1.52
C ILE A 277 -3.18 -6.22 3.04
N ASN A 278 -2.35 -6.98 3.76
CA ASN A 278 -2.17 -6.74 5.20
C ASN A 278 -1.65 -5.31 5.41
N LEU A 279 -0.60 -4.96 4.66
CA LEU A 279 -0.02 -3.62 4.62
C LEU A 279 0.81 -3.46 3.34
N MET A 280 0.54 -2.42 2.56
CA MET A 280 1.41 -2.00 1.46
C MET A 280 1.65 -0.51 1.55
N VAL A 281 2.92 -0.11 1.52
CA VAL A 281 3.30 1.29 1.69
C VAL A 281 4.39 1.67 0.71
N PHE A 282 4.29 2.89 0.19
CA PHE A 282 5.35 3.59 -0.52
C PHE A 282 5.68 4.85 0.25
N PHE A 283 6.85 4.92 0.88
CA PHE A 283 7.44 6.19 1.27
C PHE A 283 8.24 6.72 0.10
N ILE A 284 7.80 7.84 -0.47
CA ILE A 284 8.35 8.47 -1.66
C ILE A 284 9.00 9.76 -1.17
N LYS A 285 10.33 9.83 -1.24
CA LYS A 285 11.10 10.94 -0.70
C LYS A 285 11.93 11.59 -1.79
N LYS A 286 11.71 12.89 -2.02
CA LYS A 286 12.58 13.72 -2.84
C LYS A 286 13.90 13.95 -2.10
N GLU A 287 15.01 13.59 -2.73
CA GLU A 287 16.36 13.87 -2.27
C GLU A 287 17.08 14.75 -3.31
N ALA A 288 18.30 15.21 -3.01
CA ALA A 288 18.99 16.21 -3.84
C ALA A 288 19.08 15.86 -5.34
N ASN A 289 19.28 14.58 -5.66
CA ASN A 289 19.51 14.13 -7.05
C ASN A 289 18.57 13.00 -7.50
N VAL A 290 17.75 12.48 -6.59
CA VAL A 290 16.95 11.27 -6.80
C VAL A 290 15.63 11.37 -6.06
N VAL A 291 14.67 10.53 -6.45
CA VAL A 291 13.52 10.18 -5.62
C VAL A 291 13.79 8.80 -5.01
N LYS A 292 13.88 8.72 -3.69
CA LYS A 292 14.04 7.47 -2.95
C LYS A 292 12.67 6.88 -2.64
N ILE A 293 12.48 5.61 -2.95
CA ILE A 293 11.29 4.84 -2.63
C ILE A 293 11.65 3.78 -1.59
N THR A 294 10.97 3.82 -0.45
CA THR A 294 10.96 2.71 0.51
C THR A 294 9.60 2.03 0.43
N HIS A 295 9.58 0.83 -0.12
CA HIS A 295 8.38 0.03 -0.33
C HIS A 295 8.29 -1.09 0.70
N LEU A 296 7.18 -1.11 1.44
CA LEU A 296 6.82 -2.20 2.35
C LEU A 296 5.61 -2.94 1.77
N CYS A 297 5.60 -4.26 1.86
CA CYS A 297 4.50 -5.05 1.31
C CYS A 297 4.30 -6.35 2.09
N SER A 298 3.07 -6.58 2.53
CA SER A 298 2.61 -7.84 3.09
C SER A 298 1.25 -8.15 2.48
N ILE A 299 1.15 -9.32 1.87
CA ILE A 299 -0.05 -9.77 1.16
C ILE A 299 -0.41 -11.13 1.71
N ASP A 300 -1.65 -11.28 2.13
CA ASP A 300 -2.26 -12.57 2.35
C ASP A 300 -2.87 -13.05 1.03
N HIS A 301 -2.30 -14.14 0.52
CA HIS A 301 -2.70 -14.70 -0.76
C HIS A 301 -3.90 -15.66 -0.67
N LEU A 302 -4.62 -15.71 0.47
CA LEU A 302 -5.80 -16.58 0.76
C LEU A 302 -6.32 -17.35 -0.46
N GLY A 303 -5.65 -18.45 -0.76
CA GLY A 303 -5.69 -19.03 -2.10
C GLY A 303 -5.02 -20.38 -2.10
N SER A 304 -5.67 -21.31 -1.42
CA SER A 304 -5.32 -22.73 -1.26
C SER A 304 -4.34 -23.04 -0.12
N PRO A 305 -4.73 -23.88 0.87
CA PRO A 305 -3.83 -24.44 1.88
C PRO A 305 -2.69 -25.30 1.30
N THR A 306 -2.62 -25.42 -0.03
CA THR A 306 -1.62 -26.18 -0.77
C THR A 306 -0.50 -25.33 -1.36
N ILE A 307 -0.50 -24.00 -1.21
CA ILE A 307 0.61 -23.15 -1.67
C ILE A 307 1.68 -23.10 -0.55
N PRO A 308 2.89 -23.64 -0.76
CA PRO A 308 3.97 -23.52 0.20
C PRO A 308 4.28 -22.06 0.52
N GLN A 309 4.66 -21.77 1.77
CA GLN A 309 4.98 -20.40 2.22
C GLN A 309 6.08 -19.72 1.37
N ASP A 310 7.05 -20.48 0.85
CA ASP A 310 8.08 -19.94 -0.04
C ASP A 310 7.49 -19.42 -1.36
N ASN A 311 6.39 -19.99 -1.84
CA ASN A 311 5.70 -19.50 -3.04
C ASN A 311 5.00 -18.16 -2.75
N ILE A 312 4.47 -17.96 -1.53
CA ILE A 312 3.86 -16.68 -1.10
C ILE A 312 4.92 -15.57 -1.08
N ARG A 313 6.11 -15.84 -0.53
CA ARG A 313 7.24 -14.90 -0.55
C ARG A 313 7.68 -14.60 -1.98
N THR A 314 7.76 -15.63 -2.83
CA THR A 314 8.12 -15.48 -4.25
C THR A 314 7.12 -14.56 -4.98
N MET A 315 5.82 -14.80 -4.84
CA MET A 315 4.78 -13.98 -5.46
C MET A 315 4.82 -12.53 -4.97
N THR A 316 4.99 -12.33 -3.66
CA THR A 316 5.10 -11.00 -3.05
C THR A 316 6.36 -10.28 -3.53
N ALA A 317 7.51 -10.95 -3.52
CA ALA A 317 8.77 -10.38 -4.02
C ALA A 317 8.68 -10.00 -5.51
N TYR A 318 8.04 -10.83 -6.34
CA TYR A 318 7.82 -10.53 -7.75
C TYR A 318 6.99 -9.26 -7.92
N LYS A 319 5.87 -9.12 -7.18
CA LYS A 319 5.05 -7.89 -7.22
C LYS A 319 5.85 -6.67 -6.76
N MET A 320 6.63 -6.78 -5.68
CA MET A 320 7.46 -5.67 -5.20
C MET A 320 8.51 -5.25 -6.22
N LEU A 321 9.20 -6.21 -6.85
CA LEU A 321 10.25 -5.93 -7.83
C LEU A 321 9.71 -5.30 -9.12
N ASN A 322 8.46 -5.54 -9.50
CA ASN A 322 7.85 -4.87 -10.65
C ASN A 322 7.79 -3.33 -10.48
N PHE A 323 7.77 -2.80 -9.25
CA PHE A 323 7.83 -1.36 -9.03
C PHE A 323 9.20 -0.75 -9.34
N VAL A 324 10.28 -1.55 -9.44
CA VAL A 324 11.59 -1.06 -9.87
C VAL A 324 11.56 -0.60 -11.34
N GLU A 325 10.65 -1.14 -12.15
CA GLU A 325 10.44 -0.75 -13.55
C GLU A 325 9.94 0.71 -13.68
N LEU A 326 9.51 1.36 -12.59
CA LEU A 326 9.27 2.81 -12.58
C LEU A 326 10.50 3.61 -13.01
N ARG A 327 11.72 3.10 -12.75
CA ARG A 327 12.95 3.71 -13.26
C ARG A 327 12.90 3.89 -14.76
N ASP A 328 12.41 2.91 -15.48
CA ASP A 328 12.41 2.90 -16.94
C ASP A 328 11.44 3.91 -17.53
N ILE A 329 10.37 4.22 -16.78
CA ILE A 329 9.41 5.28 -17.11
C ILE A 329 10.01 6.67 -16.87
N PHE A 330 10.74 6.85 -15.76
CA PHE A 330 11.20 8.14 -15.25
C PHE A 330 12.72 8.38 -15.42
N LYS A 331 13.38 7.63 -16.29
CA LYS A 331 14.84 7.71 -16.55
C LYS A 331 15.33 9.05 -17.12
N LYS A 332 14.42 9.98 -17.44
CA LYS A 332 14.70 11.20 -18.23
C LYS A 332 15.20 12.36 -17.39
#